data_AF-A0A958IYC6-F1
#
_entry.id   AF-A0A958IYC6-F1
#
_cell.length_a   1.000
_cell.length_b   1.000
_cell.length_c   1.000
_cell.angle_alpha   90.00
_cell.angle_beta   90.00
_cell.angle_gamma   90.00
#
_symmetry.space_group_name_H-M   'P 1'
#
loop_
_entity.id
_entity.type
_entity.pdbx_description
1 polymer ?
#
loop_
_entity_poly.entity_id
_entity_poly.type
_entity_poly.pdbx_seq_one_letter_code
_entity_poly.pdbx_strand_id
1 'polypeptide(L)'
;MPDSQQSRKKRIAKPEWQPEDSGSAFAGSYIPGTDQKALPKSSTNKRRQLSTADLYNGIVSGNRMFLGRALTLIESNAAAHQEQAQELLTRLLPLTGKSVRIGITGIPGAGKSTFIERLGLYLIENGHRIAVLAIDPSSSISKGSILGDKTRMEKLAQNEAGFIRPSPSGGTLGGVARKTRESLLVCEAAGFDVVIVETVGVGQSEVSVRSMVDFFLLLQITGGGDELQGIKKGVIELADAIAIN
;
A
#
# COMPACT_ATOMS: atom_id res chain seq x y z
N MET A 1 6.80 -54.05 -34.44
CA MET A 1 7.90 -53.86 -33.48
C MET A 1 7.49 -52.73 -32.55
N PRO A 2 7.22 -53.02 -31.26
CA PRO A 2 6.45 -52.15 -30.38
C PRO A 2 7.30 -51.15 -29.60
N ASP A 3 6.63 -50.06 -29.20
CA ASP A 3 7.02 -49.06 -28.21
C ASP A 3 7.62 -49.64 -26.93
N SER A 4 8.75 -49.08 -26.49
CA SER A 4 9.24 -49.24 -25.12
C SER A 4 9.21 -47.90 -24.40
N GLN A 5 8.03 -47.52 -23.90
CA GLN A 5 7.91 -46.55 -22.80
C GLN A 5 8.56 -47.15 -21.54
N GLN A 6 9.82 -46.82 -21.28
CA GLN A 6 10.42 -47.08 -19.96
C GLN A 6 9.87 -46.07 -18.95
N SER A 7 8.90 -46.52 -18.17
CA SER A 7 8.43 -45.82 -16.97
C SER A 7 9.59 -45.58 -16.01
N ARG A 8 9.91 -44.31 -15.75
CA ARG A 8 10.84 -43.91 -14.68
C ARG A 8 10.21 -44.23 -13.33
N LYS A 9 10.54 -45.39 -12.75
CA LYS A 9 10.26 -45.68 -11.33
C LYS A 9 10.96 -44.62 -10.46
N LYS A 10 10.18 -43.71 -9.85
CA LYS A 10 10.70 -42.78 -8.83
C LYS A 10 11.22 -43.61 -7.66
N ARG A 11 12.51 -43.48 -7.32
CA ARG A 11 13.12 -44.09 -6.13
C ARG A 11 12.53 -43.42 -4.89
N ILE A 12 11.65 -44.13 -4.20
CA ILE A 12 11.08 -43.73 -2.91
C ILE A 12 12.00 -44.32 -1.83
N ALA A 13 12.50 -43.49 -0.92
CA ALA A 13 13.42 -43.88 0.15
C ALA A 13 12.78 -43.71 1.54
N LYS A 14 13.20 -44.54 2.50
CA LYS A 14 12.78 -44.44 3.91
C LYS A 14 13.74 -43.55 4.70
N PRO A 15 13.26 -42.77 5.70
CA PRO A 15 14.12 -41.94 6.54
C PRO A 15 15.06 -42.79 7.40
N GLU A 16 16.30 -42.34 7.60
CA GLU A 16 17.32 -43.07 8.38
C GLU A 16 17.01 -43.21 9.87
N TRP A 17 16.15 -42.33 10.42
CA TRP A 17 15.75 -42.35 11.83
C TRP A 17 14.57 -43.30 12.11
N GLN A 18 14.10 -44.06 11.11
CA GLN A 18 13.02 -45.03 11.28
C GLN A 18 13.52 -46.29 12.03
N PRO A 19 12.90 -46.69 13.15
CA PRO A 19 13.29 -47.91 13.88
C PRO A 19 13.08 -49.17 13.03
N GLU A 20 14.00 -50.14 13.12
CA GLU A 20 14.06 -51.32 12.24
C GLU A 20 12.82 -52.22 12.32
N ASP A 21 12.14 -52.28 13.47
CA ASP A 21 10.93 -53.09 13.72
C ASP A 21 9.61 -52.29 13.67
N SER A 22 9.61 -51.14 13.01
CA SER A 22 8.36 -50.40 12.75
C SER A 22 7.59 -51.06 11.60
N GLY A 23 6.53 -51.81 11.91
CA GLY A 23 5.62 -52.39 10.92
C GLY A 23 4.94 -51.35 10.02
N SER A 24 3.81 -51.68 9.40
CA SER A 24 3.08 -50.76 8.49
C SER A 24 2.52 -49.48 9.13
N ALA A 25 2.73 -49.27 10.44
CA ALA A 25 2.25 -48.13 11.19
C ALA A 25 2.98 -46.80 10.87
N PHE A 26 4.14 -46.83 10.20
CA PHE A 26 4.85 -45.62 9.76
C PHE A 26 4.83 -45.51 8.22
N ALA A 27 3.99 -44.62 7.70
CA ALA A 27 3.76 -44.41 6.26
C ALA A 27 4.56 -43.24 5.65
N GLY A 28 5.67 -42.85 6.28
CA GLY A 28 6.52 -41.76 5.80
C GLY A 28 7.52 -42.26 4.76
N SER A 29 7.48 -41.69 3.56
CA SER A 29 8.55 -41.88 2.57
C SER A 29 8.95 -40.55 1.96
N TYR A 30 10.21 -40.42 1.57
CA TYR A 30 10.69 -39.21 0.91
C TYR A 30 11.36 -39.57 -0.42
N ILE A 31 11.44 -38.59 -1.30
CA ILE A 31 12.17 -38.70 -2.56
C ILE A 31 13.49 -37.95 -2.35
N PRO A 32 14.65 -38.63 -2.41
CA PRO A 32 15.94 -37.96 -2.34
C PRO A 32 16.03 -36.91 -3.45
N GLY A 33 16.49 -35.70 -3.10
CA GLY A 33 16.72 -34.65 -4.10
C GLY A 33 17.69 -35.17 -5.15
N THR A 34 17.29 -35.20 -6.42
CA THR A 34 18.23 -35.41 -7.51
C THR A 34 19.23 -34.27 -7.48
N ASP A 35 20.53 -34.57 -7.60
CA ASP A 35 21.57 -33.58 -7.86
C ASP A 35 21.06 -32.67 -8.96
N GLN A 36 20.71 -31.44 -8.58
CA GLN A 36 20.20 -30.47 -9.53
C GLN A 36 21.35 -30.18 -10.48
N LYS A 37 21.34 -30.83 -11.66
CA LYS A 37 22.01 -30.26 -12.83
C LYS A 37 21.55 -28.81 -12.87
N ALA A 38 22.49 -27.90 -12.66
CA ALA A 38 22.23 -26.48 -12.49
C ALA A 38 21.19 -26.07 -13.53
N LEU A 39 20.01 -25.68 -13.04
CA LEU A 39 18.99 -25.08 -13.89
C LEU A 39 19.69 -24.00 -14.71
N PRO A 40 19.50 -23.95 -16.04
CA PRO A 40 20.12 -22.90 -16.85
C PRO A 40 19.82 -21.59 -16.16
N LYS A 41 20.86 -20.82 -15.79
CA LYS A 41 20.72 -19.54 -15.12
C LYS A 41 19.74 -18.74 -15.97
N SER A 42 18.49 -18.62 -15.50
CA SER A 42 17.49 -17.78 -16.14
C SER A 42 18.18 -16.45 -16.34
N SER A 43 18.37 -16.03 -17.59
CA SER A 43 18.90 -14.72 -17.90
C SER A 43 18.06 -13.75 -17.09
N THR A 44 18.62 -13.20 -16.02
CA THR A 44 17.94 -12.21 -15.22
C THR A 44 17.78 -11.05 -16.17
N ASN A 45 16.60 -10.90 -16.76
CA ASN A 45 16.20 -9.69 -17.46
C ASN A 45 16.44 -8.58 -16.42
N LYS A 46 17.58 -7.90 -16.50
CA LYS A 46 17.87 -6.74 -15.66
C LYS A 46 16.71 -5.81 -15.94
N ARG A 47 15.79 -5.70 -14.98
CA ARG A 47 14.63 -4.83 -15.09
C ARG A 47 15.17 -3.47 -15.51
N ARG A 48 14.77 -3.01 -16.69
CA ARG A 48 15.19 -1.72 -17.22
C ARG A 48 14.92 -0.67 -16.15
N GLN A 49 15.97 0.01 -15.70
CA GLN A 49 15.84 1.07 -14.71
C GLN A 49 15.10 2.21 -15.37
N LEU A 50 13.95 2.60 -14.80
CA LEU A 50 13.13 3.67 -15.35
C LEU A 50 13.84 5.00 -15.13
N SER A 51 14.01 5.78 -16.20
CA SER A 51 14.56 7.13 -16.09
C SER A 51 13.54 8.09 -15.46
N THR A 52 14.00 9.25 -14.98
CA THR A 52 13.12 10.33 -14.50
C THR A 52 12.10 10.73 -15.57
N ALA A 53 12.52 10.77 -16.85
CA ALA A 53 11.65 11.10 -17.97
C ALA A 53 10.58 10.01 -18.22
N ASP A 54 10.94 8.73 -18.13
CA ASP A 54 9.98 7.62 -18.25
C ASP A 54 8.90 7.70 -17.16
N LEU A 55 9.33 7.95 -15.91
CA LEU A 55 8.41 8.13 -14.78
C LEU A 55 7.50 9.34 -14.98
N TYR A 56 8.06 10.49 -15.35
CA TYR A 56 7.30 11.71 -15.60
C TYR A 56 6.23 11.50 -16.68
N ASN A 57 6.60 10.99 -17.85
CA ASN A 57 5.66 10.76 -18.94
C ASN A 57 4.57 9.73 -18.57
N GLY A 58 4.94 8.69 -17.81
CA GLY A 58 4.00 7.71 -17.30
C GLY A 58 2.99 8.29 -16.31
N ILE A 59 3.42 9.20 -15.43
CA ILE A 59 2.53 9.88 -14.47
C ILE A 59 1.58 10.83 -15.20
N VAL A 60 2.10 11.67 -16.10
CA VAL A 60 1.29 12.66 -16.85
C VAL A 60 0.26 11.99 -17.75
N SER A 61 0.56 10.81 -18.29
CA SER A 61 -0.40 10.00 -19.07
C SER A 61 -1.41 9.23 -18.19
N GLY A 62 -1.36 9.38 -16.87
CA GLY A 62 -2.26 8.70 -15.93
C GLY A 62 -1.98 7.20 -15.75
N ASN A 63 -0.80 6.71 -16.14
CA ASN A 63 -0.48 5.29 -16.08
C ASN A 63 -0.23 4.83 -14.63
N ARG A 64 -1.14 3.99 -14.11
CA ARG A 64 -1.12 3.47 -12.74
C ARG A 64 0.16 2.71 -12.36
N MET A 65 0.80 2.03 -13.32
CA MET A 65 2.05 1.30 -13.07
C MET A 65 3.18 2.29 -12.79
N PHE A 66 3.32 3.32 -13.63
CA PHE A 66 4.33 4.36 -13.44
C PHE A 66 4.08 5.18 -12.18
N LEU A 67 2.82 5.49 -11.87
CA LEU A 67 2.43 6.12 -10.61
C LEU A 67 2.90 5.30 -9.40
N GLY A 68 2.60 4.01 -9.35
CA GLY A 68 3.04 3.14 -8.25
C GLY A 68 4.57 3.05 -8.12
N ARG A 69 5.29 3.04 -9.25
CA ARG A 69 6.77 3.06 -9.29
C ARG A 69 7.34 4.38 -8.77
N ALA A 70 6.77 5.51 -9.19
CA ALA A 70 7.16 6.83 -8.73
C ALA A 70 6.94 6.99 -7.22
N LEU A 71 5.79 6.55 -6.71
CA LEU A 71 5.51 6.57 -5.28
C LEU A 71 6.49 5.70 -4.50
N THR A 72 6.85 4.51 -5.02
CA THR A 72 7.89 3.67 -4.40
C THR A 72 9.27 4.34 -4.40
N LEU A 73 9.62 5.05 -5.47
CA LEU A 73 10.87 5.81 -5.54
C LEU A 73 10.91 6.92 -4.48
N ILE A 74 9.84 7.70 -4.37
CA ILE A 74 9.71 8.81 -3.42
C ILE A 74 9.69 8.33 -1.97
N GLU A 75 9.03 7.20 -1.71
CA GLU A 75 8.97 6.62 -0.37
C GLU A 75 10.26 5.91 0.04
N SER A 76 11.22 5.73 -0.86
CA SER A 76 12.48 5.06 -0.57
C SER A 76 13.37 5.85 0.37
N ASN A 77 14.02 5.16 1.33
CA ASN A 77 15.06 5.74 2.17
C ASN A 77 16.49 5.59 1.58
N ALA A 78 16.65 4.87 0.47
CA ALA A 78 17.96 4.65 -0.15
C ALA A 78 18.52 5.95 -0.76
N ALA A 79 19.76 6.31 -0.43
CA ALA A 79 20.43 7.52 -0.92
C ALA A 79 20.45 7.59 -2.46
N ALA A 80 20.65 6.45 -3.13
CA ALA A 80 20.65 6.35 -4.59
C ALA A 80 19.31 6.74 -5.26
N HIS A 81 18.20 6.77 -4.51
CA HIS A 81 16.89 7.15 -5.04
C HIS A 81 16.56 8.63 -4.78
N GLN A 82 17.26 9.30 -3.85
CA GLN A 82 16.89 10.63 -3.39
C GLN A 82 17.01 11.69 -4.49
N GLU A 83 18.11 11.69 -5.23
CA GLU A 83 18.34 12.65 -6.32
C GLU A 83 17.27 12.50 -7.41
N GLN A 84 17.01 11.26 -7.85
CA GLN A 84 15.99 10.97 -8.85
C GLN A 84 14.58 11.35 -8.39
N ALA A 85 14.24 11.06 -7.13
CA ALA A 85 12.95 11.42 -6.55
C ALA A 85 12.75 12.95 -6.51
N GLN A 86 13.78 13.69 -6.10
CA GLN A 86 13.73 15.15 -6.02
C GLN A 86 13.62 15.79 -7.42
N GLU A 87 14.36 15.26 -8.39
CA GLU A 87 14.26 15.69 -9.78
C GLU A 87 12.85 15.45 -10.33
N LEU A 88 12.29 14.24 -10.10
CA LEU A 88 10.95 13.89 -10.53
C LEU A 88 9.90 14.83 -9.92
N LEU A 89 9.94 15.03 -8.60
CA LEU A 89 9.04 15.95 -7.89
C LEU A 89 9.10 17.35 -8.47
N THR A 90 10.31 17.88 -8.69
CA THR A 90 10.53 19.22 -9.26
C THR A 90 9.86 19.37 -10.63
N ARG A 91 9.95 18.34 -11.48
CA ARG A 91 9.30 18.33 -12.80
C ARG A 91 7.77 18.26 -12.71
N LEU A 92 7.24 17.59 -11.70
CA LEU A 92 5.80 17.43 -11.51
C LEU A 92 5.12 18.65 -10.87
N LEU A 93 5.84 19.46 -10.08
CA LEU A 93 5.30 20.60 -9.33
C LEU A 93 4.36 21.52 -10.14
N PRO A 94 4.65 21.92 -11.39
CA PRO A 94 3.76 22.77 -12.18
C PRO A 94 2.38 22.18 -12.48
N LEU A 95 2.21 20.85 -12.30
CA LEU A 95 0.98 20.12 -12.57
C LEU A 95 0.13 19.88 -11.30
N THR A 96 0.60 20.35 -10.14
CA THR A 96 0.01 20.08 -8.82
C THR A 96 -0.92 21.20 -8.35
N GLY A 97 -1.62 20.99 -7.24
CA GLY A 97 -2.51 22.00 -6.61
C GLY A 97 -3.89 22.15 -7.25
N LYS A 98 -4.27 21.24 -8.15
CA LYS A 98 -5.58 21.24 -8.84
C LYS A 98 -6.54 20.18 -8.30
N SER A 99 -6.36 19.77 -7.04
CA SER A 99 -7.22 18.78 -6.39
C SER A 99 -7.83 19.34 -5.11
N VAL A 100 -8.94 18.74 -4.68
CA VAL A 100 -9.46 18.90 -3.32
C VAL A 100 -8.82 17.86 -2.43
N ARG A 101 -8.14 18.31 -1.37
CA ARG A 101 -7.42 17.45 -0.44
C ARG A 101 -8.24 17.27 0.84
N ILE A 102 -8.60 16.04 1.16
CA ILE A 102 -9.49 15.72 2.28
C ILE A 102 -8.74 14.82 3.26
N GLY A 103 -8.55 15.27 4.50
CA GLY A 103 -8.07 14.42 5.59
C GLY A 103 -9.26 13.74 6.26
N ILE A 104 -9.16 12.44 6.52
CA ILE A 104 -10.19 11.68 7.24
C ILE A 104 -9.53 10.94 8.40
N THR A 105 -10.01 11.23 9.61
CA THR A 105 -9.58 10.56 10.85
C THR A 105 -10.80 10.04 11.61
N GLY A 106 -10.55 9.22 12.63
CA GLY A 106 -11.55 8.60 13.47
C GLY A 106 -11.00 7.36 14.14
N ILE A 107 -11.62 6.94 15.24
CA ILE A 107 -11.16 5.78 16.01
C ILE A 107 -11.18 4.49 15.15
N PRO A 108 -10.33 3.50 15.45
CA PRO A 108 -10.47 2.16 14.88
C PRO A 108 -11.90 1.64 15.08
N GLY A 109 -12.49 1.03 14.04
CA GLY A 109 -13.88 0.56 14.11
C GLY A 109 -14.95 1.60 13.74
N ALA A 110 -14.62 2.90 13.61
CA ALA A 110 -15.59 3.94 13.22
C ALA A 110 -16.17 3.81 11.79
N GLY A 111 -15.76 2.79 11.03
CA GLY A 111 -16.22 2.56 9.66
C GLY A 111 -15.51 3.41 8.59
N LYS A 112 -14.36 4.03 8.90
CA LYS A 112 -13.60 4.91 7.99
C LYS A 112 -13.38 4.33 6.59
N SER A 113 -12.77 3.15 6.48
CA SER A 113 -12.47 2.56 5.16
C SER A 113 -13.75 2.26 4.36
N THR A 114 -14.83 1.85 5.03
CA THR A 114 -16.14 1.65 4.40
C THR A 114 -16.75 2.97 3.92
N PHE A 115 -16.64 4.03 4.72
CA PHE A 115 -17.06 5.37 4.36
C PHE A 115 -16.28 5.90 3.16
N ILE A 116 -14.95 5.77 3.19
CA ILE A 116 -14.05 6.20 2.11
C ILE A 116 -14.35 5.44 0.82
N GLU A 117 -14.57 4.12 0.87
CA GLU A 117 -14.95 3.34 -0.32
C GLU A 117 -16.25 3.87 -0.93
N ARG A 118 -17.29 4.05 -0.12
CA ARG A 118 -18.60 4.54 -0.61
C ARG A 118 -18.51 5.96 -1.17
N LEU A 119 -17.84 6.86 -0.45
CA LEU A 119 -17.62 8.23 -0.89
C LEU A 119 -16.81 8.26 -2.20
N GLY A 120 -15.76 7.45 -2.29
CA GLY A 120 -14.91 7.39 -3.48
C GLY A 120 -15.66 6.86 -4.71
N LEU A 121 -16.45 5.81 -4.55
CA LEU A 121 -17.30 5.29 -5.64
C LEU A 121 -18.34 6.33 -6.08
N TYR A 122 -19.00 6.99 -5.14
CA TYR A 122 -19.94 8.07 -5.43
C TYR A 122 -19.28 9.22 -6.20
N LEU A 123 -18.08 9.65 -5.81
CA LEU A 123 -17.35 10.71 -6.50
C LEU A 123 -16.95 10.28 -7.93
N ILE A 124 -16.54 9.02 -8.11
CA ILE A 124 -16.26 8.47 -9.44
C ILE A 124 -17.51 8.45 -10.32
N GLU A 125 -18.67 8.07 -9.78
CA GLU A 125 -19.95 8.13 -10.50
C GLU A 125 -20.30 9.56 -10.94
N ASN A 126 -19.80 10.57 -10.23
CA ASN A 126 -19.94 11.99 -10.57
C ASN A 126 -18.79 12.54 -11.45
N GLY A 127 -17.93 11.68 -11.98
CA GLY A 127 -16.89 12.05 -12.95
C GLY A 127 -15.53 12.43 -12.35
N HIS A 128 -15.33 12.25 -11.04
CA HIS A 128 -14.05 12.53 -10.39
C HIS A 128 -13.08 11.35 -10.46
N ARG A 129 -11.78 11.65 -10.33
CA ARG A 129 -10.70 10.68 -10.17
C ARG A 129 -10.13 10.82 -8.78
N ILE A 130 -10.22 9.75 -8.00
CA ILE A 130 -9.89 9.78 -6.57
C ILE A 130 -8.62 8.97 -6.24
N ALA A 131 -7.74 9.56 -5.44
CA ALA A 131 -6.62 8.87 -4.80
C ALA A 131 -6.83 8.82 -3.29
N VAL A 132 -6.49 7.69 -2.66
CA VAL A 132 -6.52 7.49 -1.22
C VAL A 132 -5.11 7.15 -0.74
N LEU A 133 -4.56 7.97 0.14
CA LEU A 133 -3.27 7.81 0.80
C LEU A 133 -3.53 7.45 2.26
N ALA A 134 -3.32 6.19 2.64
CA ALA A 134 -3.52 5.77 4.02
C ALA A 134 -2.23 5.99 4.82
N ILE A 135 -2.32 6.71 5.94
CA ILE A 135 -1.22 6.91 6.89
C ILE A 135 -1.47 6.03 8.13
N ASP A 136 -0.69 4.96 8.20
CA ASP A 136 -0.56 4.11 9.37
C ASP A 136 0.85 4.32 9.96
N PRO A 137 1.00 4.79 11.21
CA PRO A 137 2.28 4.71 11.89
C PRO A 137 2.64 3.23 12.05
N SER A 138 3.47 2.73 11.13
CA SER A 138 3.87 1.32 11.07
C SER A 138 4.26 0.78 12.45
N SER A 139 3.85 -0.45 12.78
CA SER A 139 4.43 -1.10 13.96
C SER A 139 5.92 -1.32 13.77
N SER A 140 6.68 -1.10 14.84
CA SER A 140 8.10 -1.41 14.94
C SER A 140 8.43 -2.89 14.69
N ILE A 141 7.42 -3.77 14.71
CA ILE A 141 7.56 -5.22 14.63
C ILE A 141 7.35 -5.74 13.19
N SER A 142 6.31 -5.28 12.47
CA SER A 142 5.93 -5.84 11.16
C SER A 142 6.66 -5.21 9.96
N LYS A 143 7.35 -4.06 10.12
CA LYS A 143 7.97 -3.28 9.03
C LYS A 143 7.02 -3.01 7.84
N GLY A 144 5.71 -3.08 8.06
CA GLY A 144 4.64 -2.96 7.07
C GLY A 144 3.39 -2.36 7.68
N SER A 145 2.48 -1.86 6.84
CA SER A 145 1.12 -1.48 7.28
C SER A 145 0.47 -2.66 8.00
N ILE A 146 0.00 -2.47 9.24
CA ILE A 146 -0.76 -3.53 9.94
C ILE A 146 -2.13 -3.66 9.31
N LEU A 147 -2.71 -2.55 8.85
CA LEU A 147 -4.02 -2.56 8.24
C LEU A 147 -3.91 -2.83 6.74
N GLY A 148 -4.55 -3.92 6.33
CA GLY A 148 -4.83 -4.26 4.93
C GLY A 148 -5.80 -3.26 4.29
N ASP A 149 -5.38 -2.01 4.13
CA ASP A 149 -6.23 -0.93 3.60
C ASP A 149 -6.69 -1.23 2.17
N LYS A 150 -5.89 -1.99 1.40
CA LYS A 150 -6.27 -2.43 0.06
C LYS A 150 -7.32 -3.56 0.06
N THR A 151 -7.40 -4.37 1.11
CA THR A 151 -8.42 -5.44 1.23
C THR A 151 -9.73 -4.96 1.82
N ARG A 152 -9.77 -3.73 2.37
CA ARG A 152 -10.99 -3.12 2.95
C ARG A 152 -11.76 -2.25 1.97
N MET A 153 -11.13 -1.83 0.87
CA MET A 153 -11.70 -0.96 -0.18
C MET A 153 -11.57 -1.64 -1.55
N GLU A 154 -12.08 -2.87 -1.68
CA GLU A 154 -11.88 -3.71 -2.85
C GLU A 154 -12.45 -3.11 -4.13
N LYS A 155 -13.66 -2.54 -4.08
CA LYS A 155 -14.32 -1.99 -5.26
C LYS A 155 -13.60 -0.75 -5.77
N LEU A 156 -13.21 0.13 -4.84
CA LEU A 156 -12.46 1.33 -5.17
C LEU A 156 -11.06 0.98 -5.71
N ALA A 157 -10.41 -0.06 -5.16
CA ALA A 157 -9.09 -0.51 -5.64
C ALA A 157 -9.11 -1.07 -7.07
N GLN A 158 -10.24 -1.65 -7.50
CA GLN A 158 -10.44 -2.21 -8.84
C GLN A 158 -10.88 -1.17 -9.88
N ASN A 159 -11.42 -0.02 -9.45
CA ASN A 159 -11.86 1.02 -10.35
C ASN A 159 -10.67 1.76 -10.99
N GLU A 160 -10.71 2.00 -12.30
CA GLU A 160 -9.64 2.68 -13.03
C GLU A 160 -9.46 4.14 -12.60
N ALA A 161 -10.55 4.81 -12.20
CA ALA A 161 -10.58 6.17 -11.68
C ALA A 161 -10.23 6.27 -10.18
N GLY A 162 -10.13 5.14 -9.47
CA GLY A 162 -9.78 5.08 -8.05
C GLY A 162 -8.37 4.53 -7.82
N PHE A 163 -7.54 5.18 -7.00
CA PHE A 163 -6.18 4.70 -6.68
C PHE A 163 -5.96 4.67 -5.17
N ILE A 164 -5.39 3.58 -4.64
CA ILE A 164 -5.15 3.41 -3.21
C ILE A 164 -3.68 3.11 -2.97
N ARG A 165 -3.03 3.94 -2.16
CA ARG A 165 -1.65 3.77 -1.72
C ARG A 165 -1.61 3.56 -0.21
N PRO A 166 -1.21 2.36 0.27
CA PRO A 166 -1.00 2.13 1.70
C PRO A 166 0.24 2.88 2.18
N SER A 167 0.28 3.12 3.49
CA SER A 167 1.32 3.89 4.20
C SER A 167 2.73 3.45 3.84
N PRO A 168 3.68 4.39 3.65
CA PRO A 168 5.08 4.05 3.54
C PRO A 168 5.56 3.37 4.83
N SER A 169 6.13 2.17 4.69
CA SER A 169 6.75 1.46 5.80
C SER A 169 7.99 2.17 6.32
N GLY A 170 8.16 2.23 7.65
CA GLY A 170 9.44 2.54 8.29
C GLY A 170 9.85 4.02 8.22
N GLY A 171 9.73 4.71 9.35
CA GLY A 171 10.19 6.09 9.51
C GLY A 171 9.66 6.71 10.80
N THR A 172 10.18 7.88 11.15
CA THR A 172 9.56 8.74 12.17
C THR A 172 8.28 9.36 11.59
N LEU A 173 7.36 9.80 12.46
CA LEU A 173 6.13 10.46 12.04
C LEU A 173 6.37 11.61 11.05
N GLY A 174 7.41 12.42 11.28
CA GLY A 174 7.79 13.51 10.37
C GLY A 174 8.24 13.02 8.99
N GLY A 175 8.95 11.90 8.91
CA GLY A 175 9.34 11.28 7.64
C GLY A 175 8.14 10.73 6.87
N VAL A 176 7.18 10.10 7.56
CA VAL A 176 5.93 9.61 6.97
C VAL A 176 5.08 10.78 6.45
N ALA A 177 4.95 11.85 7.24
CA ALA A 177 4.21 13.04 6.83
C ALA A 177 4.83 13.71 5.59
N ARG A 178 6.17 13.85 5.56
CA ARG A 178 6.87 14.39 4.38
C ARG A 178 6.60 13.56 3.13
N LYS A 179 6.80 12.24 3.20
CA LYS A 179 6.57 11.34 2.06
C LYS A 179 5.11 11.37 1.60
N THR A 180 4.16 11.48 2.54
CA THR A 180 2.74 11.58 2.19
C THR A 180 2.44 12.87 1.44
N ARG A 181 3.01 14.00 1.85
CA ARG A 181 2.88 15.27 1.13
C ARG A 181 3.46 15.17 -0.30
N GLU A 182 4.61 14.52 -0.46
CA GLU A 182 5.21 14.28 -1.77
C GLU A 182 4.35 13.33 -2.63
N SER A 183 3.83 12.25 -2.04
CA SER A 183 2.89 11.33 -2.70
C SER A 183 1.60 12.01 -3.15
N LEU A 184 1.08 12.95 -2.36
CA LEU A 184 -0.08 13.77 -2.71
C LEU A 184 0.18 14.54 -4.00
N LEU A 185 1.31 15.25 -4.08
CA LEU A 185 1.71 16.01 -5.27
C LEU A 185 1.79 15.12 -6.53
N VAL A 186 2.30 13.90 -6.38
CA VAL A 186 2.39 12.95 -7.50
C VAL A 186 1.01 12.50 -7.96
N CYS A 187 0.07 12.28 -7.03
CA CYS A 187 -1.32 11.94 -7.39
C CYS A 187 -1.99 13.11 -8.12
N GLU A 188 -1.81 14.35 -7.66
CA GLU A 188 -2.32 15.52 -8.36
C GLU A 188 -1.77 15.61 -9.80
N ALA A 189 -0.46 15.43 -9.96
CA ALA A 189 0.16 15.46 -11.28
C ALA A 189 -0.26 14.29 -12.19
N ALA A 190 -0.77 13.18 -11.63
CA ALA A 190 -1.37 12.07 -12.37
C ALA A 190 -2.84 12.34 -12.77
N GLY A 191 -3.38 13.51 -12.42
CA GLY A 191 -4.73 13.96 -12.76
C GLY A 191 -5.81 13.41 -11.82
N PHE A 192 -5.46 13.09 -10.57
CA PHE A 192 -6.45 12.88 -9.51
C PHE A 192 -6.89 14.24 -8.97
N ASP A 193 -8.17 14.55 -9.09
CA ASP A 193 -8.78 15.83 -8.68
C ASP A 193 -9.38 15.76 -7.27
N VAL A 194 -9.46 14.58 -6.67
CA VAL A 194 -9.74 14.38 -5.24
C VAL A 194 -8.66 13.50 -4.63
N VAL A 195 -8.02 13.97 -3.55
CA VAL A 195 -7.04 13.18 -2.79
C VAL A 195 -7.46 13.08 -1.33
N ILE A 196 -7.78 11.87 -0.90
CA ILE A 196 -8.08 11.55 0.50
C ILE A 196 -6.80 11.11 1.22
N VAL A 197 -6.56 11.65 2.41
CA VAL A 197 -5.52 11.21 3.33
C VAL A 197 -6.17 10.63 4.57
N GLU A 198 -6.13 9.32 4.72
CA GLU A 198 -6.70 8.60 5.87
C GLU A 198 -5.67 8.47 7.01
N THR A 199 -6.08 8.65 8.26
CA THR A 199 -5.28 8.24 9.43
C THR A 199 -6.02 7.22 10.30
N VAL A 200 -5.27 6.41 11.03
CA VAL A 200 -5.82 5.38 11.93
C VAL A 200 -6.40 5.92 13.26
N GLY A 201 -6.22 7.22 13.56
CA GLY A 201 -6.93 7.92 14.65
C GLY A 201 -6.45 7.63 16.08
N VAL A 202 -5.22 7.16 16.28
CA VAL A 202 -4.65 6.84 17.62
C VAL A 202 -3.38 7.63 17.96
N GLY A 203 -3.08 8.72 17.22
CA GLY A 203 -1.71 9.26 17.15
C GLY A 203 -1.54 10.77 17.26
N GLN A 204 -0.42 11.23 16.69
CA GLN A 204 -0.06 12.65 16.44
C GLN A 204 -0.08 12.96 14.93
N SER A 205 -0.52 12.00 14.10
CA SER A 205 -0.54 12.15 12.64
C SER A 205 -1.61 13.15 12.19
N GLU A 206 -2.64 13.38 13.01
CA GLU A 206 -3.78 14.24 12.75
C GLU A 206 -3.36 15.68 12.52
N VAL A 207 -2.46 16.23 13.34
CA VAL A 207 -1.90 17.58 13.17
C VAL A 207 -1.14 17.68 11.85
N SER A 208 -0.36 16.66 11.53
CA SER A 208 0.42 16.63 10.29
C SER A 208 -0.48 16.56 9.06
N VAL A 209 -1.51 15.71 9.09
CA VAL A 209 -2.50 15.61 8.00
C VAL A 209 -3.28 16.92 7.86
N ARG A 210 -3.73 17.52 8.96
CA ARG A 210 -4.44 18.80 8.92
C ARG A 210 -3.64 19.90 8.21
N SER A 211 -2.31 19.90 8.35
CA SER A 211 -1.42 20.87 7.70
C SER A 211 -1.19 20.66 6.19
N MET A 212 -1.72 19.59 5.60
CA MET A 212 -1.50 19.27 4.17
C MET A 212 -2.80 19.04 3.38
N VAL A 213 -3.95 19.19 4.03
CA VAL A 213 -5.28 19.01 3.42
C VAL A 213 -6.09 20.30 3.53
N ASP A 214 -7.05 20.46 2.63
CA ASP A 214 -7.92 21.63 2.56
C ASP A 214 -9.11 21.49 3.51
N PHE A 215 -9.56 20.25 3.73
CA PHE A 215 -10.67 19.91 4.62
C PHE A 215 -10.32 18.69 5.48
N PHE A 216 -10.67 18.72 6.77
CA PHE A 216 -10.38 17.66 7.73
C PHE A 216 -11.66 17.16 8.41
N LEU A 217 -12.03 15.91 8.11
CA LEU A 217 -13.21 15.24 8.60
C LEU A 217 -12.87 14.30 9.76
N LEU A 218 -13.58 14.45 10.87
CA LEU A 218 -13.57 13.49 11.97
C LEU A 218 -14.80 12.59 11.88
N LEU A 219 -14.58 11.29 11.62
CA LEU A 219 -15.61 10.26 11.65
C LEU A 219 -15.75 9.67 13.05
N GLN A 220 -16.99 9.59 13.54
CA GLN A 220 -17.38 9.10 14.86
C GLN A 220 -18.47 8.04 14.75
N ILE A 221 -18.68 7.28 15.83
CA ILE A 221 -19.82 6.35 15.98
C ILE A 221 -20.60 6.70 17.24
N THR A 222 -21.91 6.45 17.24
CA THR A 222 -22.71 6.59 18.46
C THR A 222 -22.33 5.50 19.46
N GLY A 223 -22.12 5.87 20.73
CA GLY A 223 -21.90 4.89 21.81
C GLY A 223 -20.45 4.49 22.09
N GLY A 224 -19.46 5.24 21.59
CA GLY A 224 -18.03 4.99 21.86
C GLY A 224 -17.58 5.13 23.33
N GLY A 225 -18.46 5.40 24.29
CA GLY A 225 -18.12 5.43 25.73
C GLY A 225 -16.85 6.23 26.07
N ASP A 226 -15.93 5.65 26.84
CA ASP A 226 -14.60 6.21 27.17
C ASP A 226 -13.65 6.33 25.95
N GLU A 227 -13.94 5.72 24.81
CA GLU A 227 -13.14 5.87 23.57
C GLU A 227 -13.29 7.28 22.97
N LEU A 228 -14.37 7.99 23.32
CA LEU A 228 -14.53 9.43 23.05
C LEU A 228 -13.51 10.28 23.82
N GLN A 229 -13.00 9.82 24.97
CA GLN A 229 -11.84 10.43 25.64
C GLN A 229 -10.51 10.13 24.90
N GLY A 230 -10.47 9.08 24.07
CA GLY A 230 -9.32 8.74 23.22
C GLY A 230 -9.10 9.75 22.08
N ILE A 231 -10.18 10.43 21.66
CA ILE A 231 -10.10 11.59 20.79
C ILE A 231 -9.75 12.77 21.67
N LYS A 232 -8.44 13.01 21.79
CA LYS A 232 -7.91 14.17 22.49
C LYS A 232 -8.68 15.42 22.05
N LYS A 233 -8.94 16.34 23.00
CA LYS A 233 -9.46 17.71 22.72
C LYS A 233 -8.85 18.31 21.44
N GLY A 234 -7.55 18.11 21.25
CA GLY A 234 -6.82 18.63 20.10
C GLY A 234 -7.22 18.07 18.72
N VAL A 235 -7.89 16.92 18.57
CA VAL A 235 -8.33 16.44 17.24
C VAL A 235 -9.67 17.08 16.85
N ILE A 236 -10.57 17.27 17.81
CA ILE A 236 -11.85 17.96 17.59
C ILE A 236 -11.59 19.41 17.14
N GLU A 237 -10.59 20.06 17.73
CA GLU A 237 -10.17 21.43 17.35
C GLU A 237 -9.61 21.55 15.93
N LEU A 238 -9.13 20.45 15.34
CA LEU A 238 -8.61 20.42 13.97
C LEU A 238 -9.69 20.13 12.93
N ALA A 239 -10.86 19.62 13.36
CA ALA A 239 -11.91 19.15 12.47
C ALA A 239 -12.70 20.32 11.88
N ASP A 240 -12.75 20.37 10.55
CA ASP A 240 -13.64 21.30 9.84
C ASP A 240 -15.08 20.76 9.84
N ALA A 241 -15.25 19.44 9.96
CA ALA A 241 -16.54 18.80 10.22
C ALA A 241 -16.42 17.51 11.02
N ILE A 242 -17.52 17.15 11.69
CA ILE A 242 -17.69 15.88 12.39
C ILE A 242 -18.87 15.14 11.76
N ALA A 243 -18.65 13.89 11.38
CA ALA A 243 -19.71 13.01 10.87
C ALA A 243 -19.89 11.83 11.83
N ILE A 244 -21.13 11.62 12.26
CA ILE A 244 -21.52 10.46 13.07
C ILE A 244 -22.03 9.37 12.11
N ASN A 245 -21.35 8.24 12.10
CA ASN A 245 -21.61 7.07 11.27
C ASN A 245 -22.43 6.01 12.02
#